data_AF-A0A8F4J6T3-F1
#
_entry.id   AF-A0A8F4J6T3-F1
#
_cell.length_a   1.000
_cell.length_b   1.000
_cell.length_c   1.000
_cell.angle_alpha   90.00
_cell.angle_beta   90.00
_cell.angle_gamma   90.00
#
_symmetry.space_group_name_H-M   'P 1'
#
loop_
_entity.id
_entity.type
_entity.pdbx_description
1 polymer ?
#
loop_
_entity_poly.entity_id
_entity_poly.type
_entity_poly.pdbx_seq_one_letter_code
_entity_poly.pdbx_strand_id
1 'polypeptide(L)'
;MAPFTSMYFDQFGSVLACCINTVQPIGAYPRDRVADVWSGVAAQQLRRALADDDFSKGCHDCHSSIGSGNFDAVNAMFDQQVAQTPARWVAEHPPTAPDHHDPWPRLLEFSLSTRCNLRCTMCSGYCSSAIRRAEGQPLLPEPYGEDFVEQLRPFLEHVGAVKFYGGEPFLAPVNFAIWEALVELNPSCKVSITTNGTIWNDRVRRVVEGLDVAITVSIDAATSTTFEAIRLGADHAQVLANAERFAAAAGGLNLAVCAMQQNWHEVPDIVRMANQRGWNLAFNVVRYPSDHSLASLGADGLGAVVAAWDSFDHAEEPGAAAGGTTASNLERFASMRAQARGWLEAAQPSTTDVTVSASAAGARERRRAWIDLVAELAGLAGAPDGHLGEGGFAAELDRLIAGFEAAVPSEAQGARLAGALAALLEEAPDDVVAARFDHLGRTLAASSVTHRIRAMAELPPALIAQGVAHEDPRTMAARLDSFFPPLRPASAGGAGS
;
A
#
# COMPACT_ATOMS: atom_id res chain seq x y z
N MET A 1 -0.31 20.88 -2.66
CA MET A 1 0.13 19.46 -2.61
C MET A 1 0.13 19.00 -1.15
N ALA A 2 -0.11 17.71 -0.91
CA ALA A 2 -0.34 17.17 0.43
C ALA A 2 0.63 17.66 1.53
N PRO A 3 1.97 17.67 1.36
CA PRO A 3 2.87 18.11 2.44
C PRO A 3 2.70 19.57 2.92
N PHE A 4 2.02 20.41 2.14
CA PHE A 4 1.71 21.79 2.51
C PHE A 4 0.33 21.95 3.16
N THR A 5 -0.52 20.93 3.07
CA THR A 5 -1.94 21.05 3.42
C THR A 5 -2.44 19.96 4.36
N SER A 6 -1.74 18.83 4.51
CA SER A 6 -2.26 17.66 5.22
C SER A 6 -1.30 17.02 6.21
N MET A 7 -1.88 16.41 7.24
CA MET A 7 -1.23 15.42 8.10
C MET A 7 -2.07 14.15 8.14
N TYR A 8 -1.41 13.01 8.00
CA TYR A 8 -2.00 11.67 8.11
C TYR A 8 -1.43 10.94 9.32
N PHE A 9 -2.32 10.45 10.19
CA PHE A 9 -1.99 9.66 11.37
C PHE A 9 -2.36 8.20 11.13
N ASP A 10 -1.37 7.30 11.11
CA ASP A 10 -1.59 5.86 10.90
C ASP A 10 -1.88 5.12 12.21
N GLN A 11 -2.21 3.84 12.15
CA GLN A 11 -2.61 3.05 13.34
C GLN A 11 -1.43 2.72 14.26
N PHE A 12 -0.19 2.97 13.84
CA PHE A 12 1.04 2.63 14.55
C PHE A 12 1.65 3.84 15.27
N GLY A 13 1.07 5.03 15.09
CA GLY A 13 1.57 6.27 15.67
C GLY A 13 2.44 7.06 14.70
N SER A 14 2.68 6.61 13.48
CA SER A 14 3.42 7.39 12.49
C SER A 14 2.57 8.56 12.00
N VAL A 15 3.20 9.71 11.80
CA VAL A 15 2.58 10.88 11.17
C VAL A 15 3.26 11.14 9.84
N LEU A 16 2.48 11.19 8.76
CA LEU A 16 2.96 11.35 7.39
C LEU A 16 2.25 12.54 6.72
N ALA A 17 2.71 12.95 5.55
CA ALA A 17 2.05 14.03 4.81
C ALA A 17 0.77 13.57 4.07
N CYS A 18 0.72 12.31 3.64
CA CYS A 18 -0.46 11.66 3.04
C CYS A 18 -0.36 10.15 3.22
N CYS A 19 -1.45 9.45 2.91
CA CYS A 19 -1.55 7.99 3.02
C CYS A 19 -0.63 7.19 2.06
N ILE A 20 -0.07 7.84 1.04
CA ILE A 20 0.77 7.19 0.01
C ILE A 20 2.26 7.31 0.31
N ASN A 21 2.67 8.46 0.86
CA ASN A 21 4.07 8.67 1.21
C ASN A 21 4.39 7.93 2.51
N THR A 22 4.63 6.63 2.40
CA THR A 22 5.00 5.74 3.52
C THR A 22 6.50 5.74 3.81
N VAL A 23 7.31 6.34 2.93
CA VAL A 23 8.78 6.32 3.02
C VAL A 23 9.31 7.42 3.93
N GLN A 24 8.64 8.57 3.99
CA GLN A 24 9.11 9.73 4.74
C GLN A 24 8.09 10.19 5.80
N PRO A 25 8.02 9.53 6.97
CA PRO A 25 7.29 10.06 8.12
C PRO A 25 7.79 11.46 8.49
N ILE A 26 6.86 12.34 8.83
CA ILE A 26 7.14 13.70 9.30
C ILE A 26 7.14 13.80 10.84
N GLY A 27 6.72 12.74 11.53
CA GLY A 27 6.76 12.61 12.98
C GLY A 27 6.22 11.27 13.45
N ALA A 28 6.18 11.06 14.77
CA ALA A 28 5.49 9.92 15.37
C ALA A 28 4.90 10.30 16.74
N TYR A 29 3.64 9.96 16.97
CA TYR A 29 2.94 10.05 18.24
C TYR A 29 3.00 8.71 18.99
N PRO A 30 3.18 8.66 20.32
CA PRO A 30 3.24 9.78 21.28
C PRO A 30 4.65 10.36 21.51
N ARG A 31 5.65 9.98 20.71
CA ARG A 31 7.02 10.48 20.88
C ARG A 31 7.10 12.00 20.70
N ASP A 32 6.45 12.50 19.67
CA ASP A 32 6.45 13.91 19.27
C ASP A 32 5.08 14.53 19.61
N ARG A 33 5.06 15.80 20.03
CA ARG A 33 3.81 16.55 20.20
C ARG A 33 3.21 16.85 18.83
N VAL A 34 1.88 16.80 18.70
CA VAL A 34 1.19 17.03 17.42
C VAL A 34 1.57 18.39 16.80
N ALA A 35 1.67 19.44 17.63
CA ALA A 35 2.17 20.77 17.24
C ALA A 35 3.57 20.74 16.61
N ASP A 36 4.49 20.00 17.23
CA ASP A 36 5.89 19.95 16.83
C ASP A 36 6.08 19.19 15.51
N VAL A 37 5.19 18.23 15.21
CA VAL A 37 5.22 17.48 13.95
C VAL A 37 4.94 18.37 12.75
N TRP A 38 3.89 19.20 12.80
CA TRP A 38 3.49 20.05 11.66
C TRP A 38 4.55 21.10 11.30
N SER A 39 5.13 21.75 12.31
CA SER A 39 6.20 22.74 12.15
C SER A 39 7.60 22.14 12.12
N GLY A 40 7.72 20.83 12.33
CA GLY A 40 8.97 20.13 12.58
C GLY A 40 9.91 20.07 11.38
N VAL A 41 11.19 19.80 11.66
CA VAL A 41 12.27 19.76 10.66
C VAL A 41 11.94 18.79 9.52
N ALA A 42 11.41 17.60 9.82
CA ALA A 42 11.07 16.59 8.81
C ALA A 42 9.96 17.08 7.87
N ALA A 43 8.89 17.70 8.39
CA ALA A 43 7.84 18.30 7.58
C ALA A 43 8.38 19.42 6.67
N GLN A 44 9.25 20.30 7.22
CA GLN A 44 9.86 21.38 6.43
C GLN A 44 10.82 20.85 5.35
N GLN A 45 11.55 19.78 5.61
CA GLN A 45 12.41 19.14 4.61
C GLN A 45 11.60 18.57 3.45
N LEU A 46 10.50 17.88 3.74
CA LEU A 46 9.61 17.35 2.70
C LEU A 46 8.97 18.46 1.86
N ARG A 47 8.53 19.56 2.49
CA ARG A 47 8.00 20.74 1.79
C ARG A 47 9.05 21.39 0.89
N ARG A 48 10.29 21.56 1.36
CA ARG A 48 11.38 22.13 0.55
C ARG A 48 11.72 21.24 -0.65
N ALA A 49 11.84 19.93 -0.43
CA ALA A 49 12.09 19.00 -1.54
C ALA A 49 11.03 19.14 -2.65
N LEU A 50 9.74 19.13 -2.29
CA LEU A 50 8.68 19.31 -3.29
C LEU A 50 8.64 20.71 -3.91
N ALA A 51 9.04 21.75 -3.19
CA ALA A 51 9.14 23.10 -3.77
C ALA A 51 10.24 23.19 -4.84
N ASP A 52 11.23 22.31 -4.76
CA ASP A 52 12.34 22.16 -5.73
C ASP A 52 12.06 21.05 -6.77
N ASP A 53 10.79 20.63 -6.93
CA ASP A 53 10.37 19.51 -7.79
C ASP A 53 11.07 18.16 -7.49
N ASP A 54 11.57 17.97 -6.26
CA ASP A 54 12.18 16.73 -5.80
C ASP A 54 11.13 15.79 -5.16
N PHE A 55 10.69 14.82 -5.96
CA PHE A 55 9.75 13.77 -5.53
C PHE A 55 10.43 12.57 -4.85
N SER A 56 11.76 12.59 -4.68
CA SER A 56 12.54 11.46 -4.17
C SER A 56 12.19 11.05 -2.74
N LYS A 57 11.56 11.94 -1.98
CA LYS A 57 11.16 11.75 -0.58
C LYS A 57 9.81 11.05 -0.43
N GLY A 58 9.58 10.01 -1.22
CA GLY A 58 8.37 9.17 -1.15
C GLY A 58 7.16 9.67 -1.94
N CYS A 59 7.36 10.56 -2.92
CA CYS A 59 6.29 11.07 -3.80
C CYS A 59 6.39 10.56 -5.25
N HIS A 60 7.21 9.53 -5.51
CA HIS A 60 7.47 8.97 -6.84
C HIS A 60 6.21 8.51 -7.57
N ASP A 61 5.25 7.88 -6.88
CA ASP A 61 4.01 7.42 -7.51
C ASP A 61 3.19 8.58 -8.06
N CYS A 62 3.18 9.71 -7.34
CA CYS A 62 2.55 10.93 -7.81
C CYS A 62 3.32 11.53 -8.99
N HIS A 63 4.66 11.54 -8.93
CA HIS A 63 5.49 12.01 -10.05
C HIS A 63 5.25 11.19 -11.33
N SER A 64 5.19 9.86 -11.22
CA SER A 64 4.88 8.96 -12.34
C SER A 64 3.49 9.23 -12.93
N SER A 65 2.50 9.45 -12.06
CA SER A 65 1.12 9.77 -12.47
C SER A 65 1.05 11.13 -13.19
N ILE A 66 1.75 12.15 -12.68
CA ILE A 66 1.86 13.48 -13.32
C ILE A 66 2.56 13.36 -14.67
N GLY A 67 3.71 12.67 -14.73
CA GLY A 67 4.49 12.51 -15.96
C GLY A 67 3.76 11.73 -17.06
N SER A 68 2.80 10.88 -16.70
CA SER A 68 1.93 10.15 -17.63
C SER A 68 0.64 10.88 -18.00
N GLY A 69 0.42 12.10 -17.47
CA GLY A 69 -0.82 12.86 -17.68
C GLY A 69 -2.04 12.28 -16.94
N ASN A 70 -1.81 11.32 -16.04
CA ASN A 70 -2.86 10.70 -15.23
C ASN A 70 -3.06 11.47 -13.92
N PHE A 71 -3.61 12.68 -14.05
CA PHE A 71 -3.83 13.58 -12.91
C PHE A 71 -4.85 13.04 -11.91
N ASP A 72 -5.81 12.22 -12.34
CA ASP A 72 -6.78 11.57 -11.45
C ASP A 72 -6.11 10.52 -10.54
N ALA A 73 -5.03 9.87 -10.98
CA ALA A 73 -4.27 8.95 -10.13
C ALA A 73 -3.31 9.65 -9.15
N VAL A 74 -3.16 10.97 -9.24
CA VAL A 74 -2.39 11.75 -8.26
C VAL A 74 -3.20 11.80 -6.98
N ASN A 75 -2.80 11.06 -5.95
CA ASN A 75 -3.58 10.96 -4.71
C ASN A 75 -3.80 12.31 -4.00
N ALA A 76 -2.87 13.26 -4.15
CA ALA A 76 -3.06 14.64 -3.67
C ALA A 76 -4.22 15.38 -4.37
N MET A 77 -4.67 14.90 -5.53
CA MET A 77 -5.86 15.33 -6.27
C MET A 77 -7.04 14.38 -6.07
N PHE A 78 -6.81 13.06 -5.94
CA PHE A 78 -7.84 12.06 -5.65
C PHE A 78 -8.58 12.37 -4.33
N ASP A 79 -7.85 12.90 -3.35
CA ASP A 79 -8.43 13.39 -2.10
C ASP A 79 -9.38 14.58 -2.25
N GLN A 80 -9.31 15.32 -3.36
CA GLN A 80 -10.28 16.37 -3.73
C GLN A 80 -11.50 15.83 -4.50
N GLN A 81 -11.38 14.64 -5.11
CA GLN A 81 -12.46 14.02 -5.91
C GLN A 81 -13.30 13.02 -5.09
N VAL A 82 -12.70 12.28 -4.15
CA VAL A 82 -13.38 11.25 -3.33
C VAL A 82 -13.93 11.83 -2.04
N ALA A 83 -13.17 12.72 -1.37
CA ALA A 83 -13.82 13.59 -0.41
C ALA A 83 -14.52 14.65 -1.25
N GLN A 84 -15.82 14.79 -1.05
CA GLN A 84 -16.57 15.97 -1.44
C GLN A 84 -16.07 17.20 -0.66
N THR A 85 -14.76 17.42 -0.58
CA THR A 85 -14.22 18.77 -0.40
C THR A 85 -14.80 19.51 -1.59
N PRO A 86 -15.82 20.36 -1.40
CA PRO A 86 -16.48 20.95 -2.55
C PRO A 86 -15.38 21.62 -3.38
N ALA A 87 -15.40 21.47 -4.70
CA ALA A 87 -14.49 22.26 -5.56
C ALA A 87 -14.53 23.76 -5.17
N ARG A 88 -15.69 24.18 -4.64
CA ARG A 88 -15.93 25.45 -3.95
C ARG A 88 -15.06 25.70 -2.71
N TRP A 89 -14.83 24.75 -1.81
CA TRP A 89 -13.96 24.95 -0.63
C TRP A 89 -12.50 25.14 -1.04
N VAL A 90 -11.99 24.36 -2.01
CA VAL A 90 -10.64 24.54 -2.56
C VAL A 90 -10.53 25.90 -3.27
N ALA A 91 -11.58 26.34 -3.95
CA ALA A 91 -11.64 27.67 -4.57
C ALA A 91 -11.75 28.81 -3.53
N GLU A 92 -12.44 28.60 -2.41
CA GLU A 92 -12.58 29.56 -1.29
C GLU A 92 -11.33 29.59 -0.40
N HIS A 93 -10.51 28.52 -0.41
CA HIS A 93 -9.27 28.38 0.37
C HIS A 93 -8.13 27.86 -0.51
N PRO A 94 -7.67 28.67 -1.50
CA PRO A 94 -6.64 28.24 -2.42
C PRO A 94 -5.35 27.88 -1.67
N PRO A 95 -4.58 26.88 -2.14
CA PRO A 95 -3.26 26.61 -1.61
C PRO A 95 -2.45 27.91 -1.60
N THR A 96 -2.00 28.32 -0.42
CA THR A 96 -1.16 29.51 -0.30
C THR A 96 0.20 29.23 -0.95
N ALA A 97 0.84 30.30 -1.42
CA ALA A 97 2.14 30.22 -2.09
C ALA A 97 3.20 29.48 -1.22
N PRO A 98 4.25 28.89 -1.82
CA PRO A 98 5.24 28.03 -1.13
C PRO A 98 5.92 28.66 0.09
N ASP A 99 5.91 29.98 0.14
CA ASP A 99 6.46 30.88 1.15
C ASP A 99 5.48 31.24 2.29
N HIS A 100 4.22 30.81 2.20
CA HIS A 100 3.22 31.04 3.24
C HIS A 100 3.20 29.88 4.23
N HIS A 101 3.80 30.10 5.40
CA HIS A 101 3.68 29.19 6.55
C HIS A 101 2.27 29.32 7.15
N ASP A 102 1.30 28.57 6.62
CA ASP A 102 0.04 28.37 7.33
C ASP A 102 0.34 27.68 8.68
N PRO A 103 -0.01 28.29 9.82
CA PRO A 103 0.20 27.65 11.11
C PRO A 103 -0.55 26.32 11.23
N TRP A 104 -1.56 26.07 10.37
CA TRP A 104 -2.43 24.91 10.49
C TRP A 104 -2.51 24.09 9.19
N PRO A 105 -2.56 22.75 9.29
CA PRO A 105 -2.96 21.92 8.16
C PRO A 105 -4.43 22.18 7.84
N ARG A 106 -4.75 22.07 6.54
CA ARG A 106 -6.10 22.20 6.01
C ARG A 106 -6.87 20.88 6.02
N LEU A 107 -6.16 19.77 6.00
CA LEU A 107 -6.69 18.41 6.00
C LEU A 107 -6.01 17.58 7.09
N LEU A 108 -6.80 16.88 7.90
CA LEU A 108 -6.27 15.82 8.78
C LEU A 108 -6.87 14.48 8.37
N GLU A 109 -6.02 13.46 8.29
CA GLU A 109 -6.42 12.11 7.93
C GLU A 109 -6.10 11.14 9.07
N PHE A 110 -7.04 10.26 9.36
CA PHE A 110 -7.03 9.43 10.55
C PHE A 110 -7.28 7.97 10.19
N SER A 111 -6.25 7.14 10.38
CA SER A 111 -6.31 5.67 10.46
C SER A 111 -5.91 5.22 11.86
N LEU A 112 -6.61 5.70 12.88
CA LEU A 112 -6.13 5.67 14.28
C LEU A 112 -6.26 4.31 14.98
N SER A 113 -6.98 3.35 14.40
CA SER A 113 -7.28 2.09 15.07
C SER A 113 -7.37 0.93 14.09
N THR A 114 -6.99 -0.26 14.56
CA THR A 114 -7.23 -1.53 13.87
C THR A 114 -8.49 -2.25 14.37
N ARG A 115 -9.24 -1.67 15.31
CA ARG A 115 -10.50 -2.24 15.80
C ARG A 115 -11.47 -2.35 14.64
N CYS A 116 -11.77 -3.59 14.27
CA CYS A 116 -12.67 -3.94 13.19
C CYS A 116 -13.35 -5.26 13.53
N ASN A 117 -14.60 -5.39 13.09
CA ASN A 117 -15.43 -6.58 13.25
C ASN A 117 -15.42 -7.51 12.03
N LEU A 118 -14.77 -7.13 10.93
CA LEU A 118 -14.71 -7.92 9.70
C LEU A 118 -13.33 -8.52 9.44
N ARG A 119 -13.33 -9.61 8.67
CA ARG A 119 -12.12 -10.30 8.19
C ARG A 119 -12.06 -10.31 6.67
N CYS A 120 -12.14 -9.12 6.06
CA CYS A 120 -12.19 -9.01 4.61
C CYS A 120 -10.93 -9.64 3.96
N THR A 121 -11.10 -10.36 2.85
CA THR A 121 -10.04 -11.22 2.28
C THR A 121 -8.84 -10.44 1.73
N MET A 122 -9.02 -9.17 1.38
CA MET A 122 -7.94 -8.26 0.97
C MET A 122 -7.23 -7.57 2.14
N CYS A 123 -7.76 -7.68 3.37
CA CYS A 123 -7.16 -7.09 4.56
C CYS A 123 -6.18 -8.06 5.24
N SER A 124 -5.31 -7.51 6.09
CA SER A 124 -4.43 -8.29 6.96
C SER A 124 -4.67 -7.97 8.44
N GLY A 125 -4.02 -8.73 9.33
CA GLY A 125 -4.01 -8.44 10.76
C GLY A 125 -3.49 -7.03 11.12
N TYR A 126 -2.78 -6.35 10.22
CA TYR A 126 -2.35 -4.96 10.41
C TYR A 126 -3.48 -3.93 10.29
N CYS A 127 -4.62 -4.32 9.73
CA CYS A 127 -5.76 -3.44 9.49
C CYS A 127 -7.02 -3.89 10.26
N SER A 128 -7.10 -5.15 10.71
CA SER A 128 -8.27 -5.68 11.41
C SER A 128 -7.94 -6.53 12.63
N SER A 129 -8.47 -6.10 13.78
CA SER A 129 -8.44 -6.85 15.03
C SER A 129 -9.20 -8.18 14.96
N ALA A 130 -10.21 -8.30 14.10
CA ALA A 130 -10.93 -9.56 13.93
C ALA A 130 -10.08 -10.60 13.18
N ILE A 131 -9.23 -10.16 12.26
CA ILE A 131 -8.26 -11.03 11.56
C ILE A 131 -7.23 -11.53 12.57
N ARG A 132 -6.59 -10.63 13.33
CA ARG A 132 -5.59 -11.04 14.35
C ARG A 132 -6.15 -12.04 15.36
N ARG A 133 -7.39 -11.83 15.84
CA ARG A 133 -8.05 -12.79 16.73
C ARG A 133 -8.24 -14.16 16.08
N ALA A 134 -8.66 -14.21 14.82
CA ALA A 134 -8.82 -15.46 14.09
C ALA A 134 -7.48 -16.18 13.83
N GLU A 135 -6.40 -15.41 13.67
CA GLU A 135 -5.03 -15.91 13.52
C GLU A 135 -4.35 -16.26 14.85
N GLY A 136 -5.01 -16.05 16.00
CA GLY A 136 -4.41 -16.26 17.32
C GLY A 136 -3.30 -15.27 17.68
N GLN A 137 -3.23 -14.12 16.99
CA GLN A 137 -2.23 -13.08 17.22
C GLN A 137 -2.68 -12.08 18.29
N PRO A 138 -1.75 -11.49 19.07
CA PRO A 138 -2.06 -10.45 20.03
C PRO A 138 -2.56 -9.19 19.32
N LEU A 139 -3.49 -8.45 19.92
CA LEU A 139 -3.96 -7.17 19.37
C LEU A 139 -2.80 -6.16 19.25
N LEU A 140 -2.86 -5.32 18.22
CA LEU A 140 -1.90 -4.23 18.06
C LEU A 140 -2.13 -3.14 19.11
N PRO A 141 -1.06 -2.46 19.58
CA PRO A 141 -1.21 -1.30 20.44
C PRO A 141 -2.05 -0.21 19.77
N GLU A 142 -2.84 0.50 20.57
CA GLU A 142 -3.57 1.69 20.12
C GLU A 142 -2.88 2.91 20.75
N PRO A 143 -2.05 3.66 20.00
CA PRO A 143 -1.24 4.72 20.59
C PRO A 143 -2.06 5.96 20.96
N TYR A 144 -3.24 6.15 20.36
CA TYR A 144 -4.06 7.35 20.51
C TYR A 144 -5.07 7.24 21.66
N GLY A 145 -5.00 8.20 22.57
CA GLY A 145 -5.88 8.31 23.73
C GLY A 145 -6.30 9.76 24.00
N GLU A 146 -6.72 10.05 25.22
CA GLU A 146 -7.21 11.38 25.61
C GLU A 146 -6.18 12.49 25.36
N ASP A 147 -4.89 12.25 25.68
CA ASP A 147 -3.81 13.22 25.43
C ASP A 147 -3.67 13.58 23.94
N PHE A 148 -3.87 12.62 23.04
CA PHE A 148 -3.84 12.89 21.60
C PHE A 148 -4.96 13.84 21.19
N VAL A 149 -6.18 13.59 21.70
CA VAL A 149 -7.35 14.42 21.39
C VAL A 149 -7.14 15.83 21.93
N GLU A 150 -6.62 15.98 23.14
CA GLU A 150 -6.29 17.30 23.72
C GLU A 150 -5.25 18.06 22.89
N GLN A 151 -4.19 17.38 22.45
CA GLN A 151 -3.19 17.98 21.55
C GLN A 151 -3.78 18.35 20.17
N LEU A 152 -4.84 17.67 19.74
CA LEU A 152 -5.49 17.89 18.45
C LEU A 152 -6.51 19.05 18.48
N ARG A 153 -7.08 19.40 19.64
CA ARG A 153 -8.13 20.45 19.74
C ARG A 153 -7.78 21.76 19.02
N PRO A 154 -6.56 22.34 19.15
CA PRO A 154 -6.21 23.56 18.41
C PRO A 154 -6.24 23.38 16.90
N PHE A 155 -5.92 22.19 16.41
CA PHE A 155 -6.01 21.88 14.98
C PHE A 155 -7.45 21.75 14.52
N LEU A 156 -8.33 21.14 15.32
CA LEU A 156 -9.75 20.96 14.99
C LEU A 156 -10.49 22.30 14.86
N GLU A 157 -10.07 23.34 15.60
CA GLU A 157 -10.61 24.70 15.50
C GLU A 157 -10.35 25.35 14.12
N HIS A 158 -9.29 24.95 13.43
CA HIS A 158 -8.83 25.60 12.19
C HIS A 158 -8.87 24.73 10.94
N VAL A 159 -8.94 23.40 11.11
CA VAL A 159 -8.92 22.45 9.99
C VAL A 159 -10.15 22.65 9.09
N GLY A 160 -9.93 22.57 7.77
CA GLY A 160 -11.01 22.67 6.79
C GLY A 160 -11.75 21.35 6.57
N ALA A 161 -11.01 20.25 6.58
CA ALA A 161 -11.56 18.92 6.39
C ALA A 161 -10.82 17.86 7.22
N VAL A 162 -11.54 16.81 7.60
CA VAL A 162 -10.99 15.63 8.27
C VAL A 162 -11.47 14.35 7.59
N LYS A 163 -10.62 13.32 7.55
CA LYS A 163 -10.95 12.00 6.99
C LYS A 163 -10.71 10.90 8.00
N PHE A 164 -11.67 9.98 8.10
CA PHE A 164 -11.61 8.82 8.96
C PHE A 164 -11.74 7.55 8.12
N TYR A 165 -10.74 6.68 8.25
CA TYR A 165 -10.71 5.34 7.67
C TYR A 165 -9.84 4.45 8.58
N GLY A 166 -9.54 3.23 8.15
CA GLY A 166 -8.79 2.26 8.97
C GLY A 166 -9.66 1.59 10.03
N GLY A 167 -9.40 0.29 10.25
CA GLY A 167 -10.27 -0.54 11.09
C GLY A 167 -11.74 -0.46 10.65
N GLU A 168 -12.65 -0.36 11.61
CA GLU A 168 -14.00 0.15 11.44
C GLU A 168 -14.12 1.45 12.26
N PRO A 169 -14.25 2.63 11.62
CA PRO A 169 -14.23 3.90 12.33
C PRO A 169 -15.27 4.01 13.45
N PHE A 170 -16.44 3.39 13.29
CA PHE A 170 -17.51 3.39 14.31
C PHE A 170 -17.26 2.40 15.47
N LEU A 171 -16.14 1.69 15.50
CA LEU A 171 -15.66 0.91 16.65
C LEU A 171 -14.51 1.58 17.42
N ALA A 172 -13.92 2.65 16.89
CA ALA A 172 -12.76 3.31 17.48
C ALA A 172 -13.21 4.41 18.47
N PRO A 173 -12.94 4.28 19.78
CA PRO A 173 -13.34 5.31 20.76
C PRO A 173 -12.72 6.68 20.49
N VAL A 174 -11.46 6.72 20.04
CA VAL A 174 -10.75 7.95 19.72
C VAL A 174 -11.42 8.74 18.60
N ASN A 175 -12.00 8.07 17.59
CA ASN A 175 -12.70 8.74 16.50
C ASN A 175 -13.93 9.48 17.02
N PHE A 176 -14.70 8.87 17.94
CA PHE A 176 -15.83 9.54 18.56
C PHE A 176 -15.41 10.74 19.41
N ALA A 177 -14.31 10.64 20.16
CA ALA A 177 -13.81 11.78 20.92
C ALA A 177 -13.44 12.96 20.00
N ILE A 178 -12.86 12.68 18.82
CA ILE A 178 -12.55 13.71 17.82
C ILE A 178 -13.83 14.30 17.21
N TRP A 179 -14.83 13.47 16.87
CA TRP A 179 -16.11 13.95 16.34
C TRP A 179 -16.86 14.80 17.37
N GLU A 180 -16.87 14.39 18.64
CA GLU A 180 -17.46 15.16 19.74
C GLU A 180 -16.75 16.52 19.90
N ALA A 181 -15.42 16.56 19.79
CA ALA A 181 -14.65 17.80 19.79
C ALA A 181 -14.93 18.68 18.55
N LEU A 182 -15.15 18.10 17.36
CA LEU A 182 -15.51 18.84 16.15
C LEU A 182 -16.90 19.47 16.26
N VAL A 183 -17.88 18.75 16.83
CA VAL A 183 -19.22 19.31 17.08
C VAL A 183 -19.13 20.54 17.98
N GLU A 184 -18.25 20.51 18.98
CA GLU A 184 -18.03 21.63 19.90
C GLU A 184 -17.28 22.80 19.26
N LEU A 185 -16.16 22.52 18.57
CA LEU A 185 -15.18 23.53 18.16
C LEU A 185 -15.41 24.06 16.74
N ASN A 186 -15.80 23.19 15.81
CA ASN A 186 -15.86 23.50 14.38
C ASN A 186 -16.93 22.63 13.67
N PRO A 187 -18.23 22.88 13.94
CA PRO A 187 -19.32 22.09 13.35
C PRO A 187 -19.44 22.24 11.83
N SER A 188 -18.81 23.26 11.25
CA SER A 188 -18.73 23.48 9.79
C SER A 188 -17.62 22.68 9.10
N CYS A 189 -16.75 22.01 9.86
CA CYS A 189 -15.68 21.18 9.31
C CYS A 189 -16.26 20.09 8.40
N LYS A 190 -15.64 19.89 7.24
CA LYS A 190 -16.01 18.81 6.32
C LYS A 190 -15.46 17.49 6.84
N VAL A 191 -16.34 16.53 7.11
CA VAL A 191 -15.94 15.23 7.67
C VAL A 191 -16.19 14.14 6.64
N SER A 192 -15.16 13.36 6.29
CA SER A 192 -15.32 12.16 5.47
C SER A 192 -15.14 10.92 6.34
N ILE A 193 -16.06 9.96 6.27
CA ILE A 193 -15.95 8.69 7.01
C ILE A 193 -16.13 7.53 6.04
N THR A 194 -15.14 6.63 5.99
CA THR A 194 -15.21 5.37 5.24
C THR A 194 -15.49 4.20 6.19
N THR A 195 -16.67 3.61 6.10
CA THR A 195 -17.12 2.51 6.97
C THR A 195 -17.34 1.22 6.18
N ASN A 196 -17.21 0.07 6.85
CA ASN A 196 -17.61 -1.22 6.32
C ASN A 196 -19.14 -1.43 6.31
N GLY A 197 -19.92 -0.50 6.89
CA GLY A 197 -21.38 -0.44 6.81
C GLY A 197 -22.11 -1.36 7.80
N THR A 198 -21.41 -2.08 8.66
CA THR A 198 -22.05 -3.05 9.59
C THR A 198 -22.69 -2.40 10.82
N ILE A 199 -22.35 -1.14 11.14
CA ILE A 199 -22.77 -0.47 12.37
C ILE A 199 -23.67 0.71 12.06
N TRP A 200 -24.90 0.63 12.56
CA TRP A 200 -25.82 1.75 12.63
C TRP A 200 -26.55 1.73 13.98
N ASN A 201 -26.36 2.78 14.78
CA ASN A 201 -27.00 2.95 16.09
C ASN A 201 -27.16 4.45 16.40
N ASP A 202 -27.80 4.78 17.52
CA ASP A 202 -28.04 6.20 17.89
C ASP A 202 -26.76 7.02 18.05
N ARG A 203 -25.64 6.40 18.46
CA ARG A 203 -24.36 7.12 18.59
C ARG A 203 -23.83 7.50 17.21
N VAL A 204 -23.83 6.56 16.26
CA VAL A 204 -23.44 6.80 14.86
C VAL A 204 -24.35 7.84 14.23
N ARG A 205 -25.67 7.69 14.39
CA ARG A 205 -26.65 8.64 13.86
C ARG A 205 -26.39 10.07 14.32
N ARG A 206 -26.11 10.29 15.62
CA ARG A 206 -25.79 11.63 16.15
C ARG A 206 -24.54 12.24 15.53
N VAL A 207 -23.52 11.44 15.21
CA VAL A 207 -22.31 11.94 14.52
C VAL A 207 -22.65 12.37 13.11
N VAL A 208 -23.37 11.51 12.36
CA VAL A 208 -23.72 11.78 10.96
C VAL A 208 -24.68 12.96 10.82
N GLU A 209 -25.67 13.09 11.71
CA GLU A 209 -26.63 14.20 11.71
C GLU A 209 -26.06 15.50 12.33
N GLY A 210 -25.00 15.40 13.15
CA GLY A 210 -24.43 16.52 13.90
C GLY A 210 -23.28 17.25 13.21
N LEU A 211 -22.71 16.68 12.15
CA LEU A 211 -21.57 17.21 11.40
C LEU A 211 -21.88 17.23 9.90
N ASP A 212 -21.11 18.00 9.14
CA ASP A 212 -21.17 18.01 7.68
C ASP A 212 -20.40 16.78 7.13
N VAL A 213 -21.08 15.63 7.15
CA VAL A 213 -20.45 14.32 6.87
C VAL A 213 -20.70 13.84 5.45
N ALA A 214 -19.63 13.53 4.72
CA ALA A 214 -19.65 12.66 3.56
C ALA A 214 -19.39 11.21 3.99
N ILE A 215 -20.39 10.34 3.84
CA ILE A 215 -20.27 8.92 4.17
C ILE A 215 -19.88 8.11 2.94
N THR A 216 -18.83 7.32 3.09
CA THR A 216 -18.42 6.29 2.15
C THR A 216 -18.65 4.91 2.76
N VAL A 217 -19.47 4.08 2.12
CA VAL A 217 -19.68 2.68 2.53
C VAL A 217 -18.97 1.78 1.54
N SER A 218 -18.17 0.85 2.05
CA SER A 218 -17.45 -0.09 1.20
C SER A 218 -18.28 -1.35 0.95
N ILE A 219 -18.68 -1.57 -0.31
CA ILE A 219 -19.47 -2.73 -0.75
C ILE A 219 -18.85 -3.30 -2.01
N ASP A 220 -18.29 -4.51 -1.90
CA ASP A 220 -17.46 -5.09 -2.96
C ASP A 220 -18.21 -6.09 -3.87
N ALA A 221 -19.51 -6.26 -3.71
CA ALA A 221 -20.31 -7.13 -4.57
C ALA A 221 -21.78 -6.69 -4.60
N ALA A 222 -22.50 -7.02 -5.66
CA ALA A 222 -23.92 -6.79 -5.80
C ALA A 222 -24.76 -7.95 -5.20
N THR A 223 -24.18 -9.15 -5.12
CA THR A 223 -24.84 -10.33 -4.55
C THR A 223 -24.33 -10.64 -3.13
N SER A 224 -25.21 -11.23 -2.31
CA SER A 224 -24.83 -11.65 -0.95
C SER A 224 -23.74 -12.71 -0.96
N THR A 225 -23.81 -13.68 -1.90
CA THR A 225 -22.83 -14.76 -2.01
C THR A 225 -21.40 -14.23 -2.17
N THR A 226 -21.20 -13.32 -3.12
CA THR A 226 -19.87 -12.75 -3.39
C THR A 226 -19.47 -11.76 -2.30
N PHE A 227 -20.41 -10.93 -1.83
CA PHE A 227 -20.15 -9.94 -0.78
C PHE A 227 -19.68 -10.60 0.51
N GLU A 228 -20.38 -11.63 0.99
CA GLU A 228 -20.12 -12.28 2.27
C GLU A 228 -18.88 -13.18 2.19
N ALA A 229 -18.54 -13.70 1.01
CA ALA A 229 -17.28 -14.39 0.76
C ALA A 229 -16.07 -13.45 0.83
N ILE A 230 -16.22 -12.20 0.36
CA ILE A 230 -15.15 -11.18 0.39
C ILE A 230 -15.07 -10.50 1.75
N ARG A 231 -16.20 -10.09 2.32
CA ARG A 231 -16.33 -9.35 3.59
C ARG A 231 -16.75 -10.27 4.72
N LEU A 232 -15.89 -11.23 5.05
CA LEU A 232 -16.17 -12.26 6.04
C LEU A 232 -16.61 -11.66 7.39
N GLY A 233 -17.80 -12.06 7.84
CA GLY A 233 -18.42 -11.59 9.08
C GLY A 233 -19.45 -10.47 8.89
N ALA A 234 -19.67 -10.00 7.66
CA ALA A 234 -20.75 -9.08 7.33
C ALA A 234 -22.00 -9.84 6.85
N ASP A 235 -23.17 -9.23 7.03
CA ASP A 235 -24.43 -9.64 6.42
C ASP A 235 -24.79 -8.64 5.33
N HIS A 236 -24.94 -9.10 4.08
CA HIS A 236 -25.10 -8.20 2.93
C HIS A 236 -26.38 -7.37 3.03
N ALA A 237 -27.48 -7.98 3.47
CA ALA A 237 -28.77 -7.30 3.59
C ALA A 237 -28.74 -6.22 4.67
N GLN A 238 -28.08 -6.48 5.81
CA GLN A 238 -27.87 -5.51 6.88
C GLN A 238 -27.02 -4.34 6.40
N VAL A 239 -25.91 -4.59 5.69
CA VAL A 239 -25.03 -3.55 5.16
C VAL A 239 -25.76 -2.66 4.17
N LEU A 240 -26.54 -3.23 3.24
CA LEU A 240 -27.36 -2.43 2.33
C LEU A 240 -28.41 -1.61 3.08
N ALA A 241 -29.10 -2.19 4.07
CA ALA A 241 -30.07 -1.45 4.87
C ALA A 241 -29.41 -0.31 5.67
N ASN A 242 -28.19 -0.49 6.15
CA ASN A 242 -27.42 0.57 6.80
C ASN A 242 -26.95 1.64 5.81
N ALA A 243 -26.52 1.25 4.60
CA ALA A 243 -26.14 2.19 3.56
C ALA A 243 -27.30 3.14 3.20
N GLU A 244 -28.52 2.63 3.10
CA GLU A 244 -29.72 3.48 2.90
C GLU A 244 -29.93 4.46 4.07
N ARG A 245 -29.68 4.03 5.32
CA ARG A 245 -29.78 4.90 6.51
C ARG A 245 -28.71 5.98 6.52
N PHE A 246 -27.47 5.63 6.15
CA PHE A 246 -26.39 6.59 5.97
C PHE A 246 -26.72 7.60 4.88
N ALA A 247 -27.21 7.12 3.72
CA ALA A 247 -27.60 7.97 2.61
C ALA A 247 -28.66 9.00 3.02
N ALA A 248 -29.69 8.54 3.76
CA ALA A 248 -30.75 9.40 4.26
C ALA A 248 -30.23 10.44 5.28
N ALA A 249 -29.34 10.05 6.20
CA ALA A 249 -28.83 10.93 7.24
C ALA A 249 -27.79 11.94 6.73
N ALA A 250 -26.94 11.55 5.77
CA ALA A 250 -25.88 12.39 5.21
C ALA A 250 -26.32 13.19 3.96
N GLY A 251 -27.54 12.97 3.46
CA GLY A 251 -28.02 13.61 2.22
C GLY A 251 -27.38 13.06 0.94
N GLY A 252 -26.79 11.86 1.01
CA GLY A 252 -26.11 11.19 -0.09
C GLY A 252 -25.19 10.08 0.41
N LEU A 253 -24.67 9.27 -0.51
CA LEU A 253 -23.74 8.20 -0.20
C LEU A 253 -22.64 8.12 -1.26
N ASN A 254 -21.42 7.81 -0.82
CA ASN A 254 -20.38 7.31 -1.69
C ASN A 254 -20.25 5.79 -1.50
N LEU A 255 -20.16 5.06 -2.59
CA LEU A 255 -19.93 3.63 -2.66
C LEU A 255 -18.47 3.39 -3.04
N ALA A 256 -17.69 2.81 -2.14
CA ALA A 256 -16.33 2.40 -2.43
C ALA A 256 -16.27 0.91 -2.78
N VAL A 257 -15.60 0.58 -3.89
CA VAL A 257 -15.49 -0.79 -4.41
C VAL A 257 -14.02 -1.10 -4.67
N CYS A 258 -13.50 -2.13 -4.00
CA CYS A 258 -12.22 -2.74 -4.39
C CYS A 258 -12.48 -3.66 -5.59
N ALA A 259 -12.10 -3.23 -6.80
CA ALA A 259 -12.21 -4.08 -7.99
C ALA A 259 -11.09 -5.13 -7.96
N MET A 260 -11.47 -6.40 -7.86
CA MET A 260 -10.58 -7.52 -7.56
C MET A 260 -10.89 -8.75 -8.43
N GLN A 261 -9.99 -9.72 -8.42
CA GLN A 261 -10.19 -11.00 -9.12
C GLN A 261 -11.48 -11.72 -8.68
N GLN A 262 -11.89 -11.52 -7.44
CA GLN A 262 -13.02 -12.20 -6.81
C GLN A 262 -14.39 -11.61 -7.23
N ASN A 263 -14.45 -10.36 -7.71
CA ASN A 263 -15.72 -9.65 -7.92
C ASN A 263 -15.84 -8.92 -9.26
N TRP A 264 -14.83 -8.93 -10.14
CA TRP A 264 -14.87 -8.18 -11.40
C TRP A 264 -16.11 -8.49 -12.26
N HIS A 265 -16.62 -9.72 -12.17
CA HIS A 265 -17.81 -10.17 -12.90
C HIS A 265 -19.09 -9.49 -12.41
N GLU A 266 -19.13 -8.96 -11.18
CA GLU A 266 -20.24 -8.20 -10.61
C GLU A 266 -20.03 -6.67 -10.66
N VAL A 267 -18.85 -6.18 -11.04
CA VAL A 267 -18.60 -4.73 -11.13
C VAL A 267 -19.65 -4.00 -11.98
N PRO A 268 -20.07 -4.52 -13.16
CA PRO A 268 -21.18 -3.93 -13.91
C PRO A 268 -22.48 -3.83 -13.10
N ASP A 269 -22.84 -4.85 -12.32
CA ASP A 269 -24.04 -4.83 -11.47
C ASP A 269 -23.92 -3.87 -10.30
N ILE A 270 -22.72 -3.69 -9.75
CA ILE A 270 -22.44 -2.67 -8.72
C ILE A 270 -22.64 -1.27 -9.29
N VAL A 271 -22.23 -1.02 -10.55
CA VAL A 271 -22.48 0.26 -11.25
C VAL A 271 -23.99 0.50 -11.35
N ARG A 272 -24.77 -0.50 -11.80
CA ARG A 272 -26.24 -0.39 -11.86
C ARG A 272 -26.85 -0.10 -10.49
N MET A 273 -26.39 -0.83 -9.47
CA MET A 273 -26.85 -0.69 -8.09
C MET A 273 -26.64 0.74 -7.57
N ALA A 274 -25.47 1.33 -7.84
CA ALA A 274 -25.15 2.70 -7.45
C ALA A 274 -26.01 3.72 -8.21
N ASN A 275 -26.18 3.55 -9.52
CA ASN A 275 -26.99 4.45 -10.36
C ASN A 275 -28.47 4.44 -9.94
N GLN A 276 -29.04 3.26 -9.71
CA GLN A 276 -30.44 3.12 -9.26
C GLN A 276 -30.73 3.82 -7.94
N ARG A 277 -29.70 3.95 -7.07
CA ARG A 277 -29.82 4.59 -5.75
C ARG A 277 -29.31 6.03 -5.72
N GLY A 278 -28.76 6.53 -6.82
CA GLY A 278 -28.10 7.84 -6.86
C GLY A 278 -26.87 7.92 -5.95
N TRP A 279 -26.17 6.81 -5.72
CA TRP A 279 -24.95 6.76 -4.92
C TRP A 279 -23.74 7.07 -5.81
N ASN A 280 -22.78 7.85 -5.31
CA ASN A 280 -21.54 8.15 -6.02
C ASN A 280 -20.59 6.96 -5.93
N LEU A 281 -20.16 6.41 -7.06
CA LEU A 281 -19.28 5.27 -7.13
C LEU A 281 -17.81 5.69 -7.09
N ALA A 282 -16.94 4.92 -6.43
CA ALA A 282 -15.49 5.05 -6.49
C ALA A 282 -14.84 3.65 -6.51
N PHE A 283 -13.84 3.47 -7.37
CA PHE A 283 -13.07 2.23 -7.47
C PHE A 283 -11.70 2.38 -6.80
N ASN A 284 -11.33 1.39 -5.99
CA ASN A 284 -10.01 1.26 -5.40
C ASN A 284 -9.23 0.16 -6.11
N VAL A 285 -8.00 0.48 -6.50
CA VAL A 285 -7.07 -0.48 -7.09
C VAL A 285 -6.40 -1.29 -5.99
N VAL A 286 -6.65 -2.60 -5.98
CA VAL A 286 -5.97 -3.51 -5.06
C VAL A 286 -4.65 -3.93 -5.69
N ARG A 287 -3.52 -3.58 -5.05
CA ARG A 287 -2.19 -4.05 -5.44
C ARG A 287 -1.74 -5.27 -4.65
N TYR A 288 -2.08 -5.27 -3.36
CA TYR A 288 -1.80 -6.36 -2.43
C TYR A 288 -3.06 -6.71 -1.63
N PRO A 289 -3.28 -8.00 -1.35
CA PRO A 289 -2.47 -9.15 -1.79
C PRO A 289 -2.61 -9.40 -3.31
N SER A 290 -1.58 -10.02 -3.91
CA SER A 290 -1.48 -10.13 -5.37
C SER A 290 -2.58 -10.99 -5.98
N ASP A 291 -3.07 -12.00 -5.27
CA ASP A 291 -4.19 -12.87 -5.66
C ASP A 291 -5.56 -12.16 -5.64
N HIS A 292 -5.63 -10.92 -5.16
CA HIS A 292 -6.82 -10.06 -5.25
C HIS A 292 -6.67 -8.98 -6.33
N SER A 293 -5.43 -8.63 -6.67
CA SER A 293 -5.14 -7.62 -7.68
C SER A 293 -5.61 -8.05 -9.06
N LEU A 294 -6.37 -7.20 -9.77
CA LEU A 294 -6.67 -7.43 -11.18
C LEU A 294 -5.41 -7.32 -12.05
N ALA A 295 -4.45 -6.46 -11.68
CA ALA A 295 -3.22 -6.25 -12.43
C ALA A 295 -2.27 -7.47 -12.42
N SER A 296 -2.50 -8.46 -11.55
CA SER A 296 -1.72 -9.70 -11.49
C SER A 296 -2.32 -10.84 -12.33
N LEU A 297 -3.50 -10.64 -12.92
CA LEU A 297 -4.08 -11.59 -13.86
C LEU A 297 -3.20 -11.67 -15.12
N GLY A 298 -3.09 -12.87 -15.70
CA GLY A 298 -2.50 -13.05 -17.02
C GLY A 298 -3.39 -12.49 -18.14
N ALA A 299 -2.86 -12.43 -19.36
CA ALA A 299 -3.57 -11.88 -20.52
C ALA A 299 -4.98 -12.49 -20.72
N ASP A 300 -5.14 -13.80 -20.51
CA ASP A 300 -6.46 -14.45 -20.63
C ASP A 300 -7.46 -13.96 -19.58
N GLY A 301 -7.02 -13.83 -18.32
CA GLY A 301 -7.86 -13.34 -17.22
C GLY A 301 -8.25 -11.88 -17.40
N LEU A 302 -7.30 -11.03 -17.77
CA LEU A 302 -7.55 -9.63 -18.11
C LEU A 302 -8.45 -9.49 -19.34
N GLY A 303 -8.28 -10.36 -20.33
CA GLY A 303 -9.15 -10.44 -21.51
C GLY A 303 -10.61 -10.72 -21.13
N ALA A 304 -10.85 -11.63 -20.20
CA ALA A 304 -12.19 -11.92 -19.69
C ALA A 304 -12.80 -10.72 -18.94
N VAL A 305 -12.01 -10.03 -18.11
CA VAL A 305 -12.42 -8.82 -17.39
C VAL A 305 -12.85 -7.72 -18.38
N VAL A 306 -11.98 -7.40 -19.33
CA VAL A 306 -12.24 -6.35 -20.34
C VAL A 306 -13.46 -6.70 -21.19
N ALA A 307 -13.57 -7.94 -21.66
CA ALA A 307 -14.71 -8.38 -22.47
C ALA A 307 -16.04 -8.25 -21.72
N ALA A 308 -16.08 -8.60 -20.43
CA ALA A 308 -17.29 -8.48 -19.62
C ALA A 308 -17.65 -7.02 -19.29
N TRP A 309 -16.65 -6.14 -19.13
CA TRP A 309 -16.92 -4.73 -18.87
C TRP A 309 -17.24 -3.93 -20.14
N ASP A 310 -16.81 -4.40 -21.30
CA ASP A 310 -17.17 -3.84 -22.61
C ASP A 310 -18.58 -4.19 -23.04
N SER A 311 -19.11 -5.34 -22.59
CA SER A 311 -20.49 -5.74 -22.86
C SER A 311 -21.53 -5.00 -22.01
N PHE A 312 -21.09 -4.16 -21.06
CA PHE A 312 -21.99 -3.32 -20.29
C PHE A 312 -22.60 -2.22 -21.17
N ASP A 313 -23.92 -2.27 -21.32
CA ASP A 313 -24.68 -1.29 -22.10
C ASP A 313 -24.93 -0.01 -21.28
N HIS A 314 -24.26 1.07 -21.67
CA HIS A 314 -24.41 2.39 -21.05
C HIS A 314 -25.74 3.05 -21.38
N ALA A 315 -26.38 2.68 -22.49
CA ALA A 315 -27.60 3.32 -22.97
C ALA A 315 -28.84 2.91 -22.17
N GLU A 316 -28.79 1.76 -21.49
CA GLU A 316 -29.89 1.26 -20.65
C GLU A 316 -29.93 1.88 -19.25
N GLU A 317 -28.89 2.64 -18.85
CA GLU A 317 -28.79 3.20 -17.50
C GLU A 317 -29.62 4.48 -17.33
N PRO A 318 -30.57 4.51 -16.36
CA PRO A 318 -31.41 5.68 -16.11
C PRO A 318 -30.58 6.93 -15.76
N GLY A 319 -30.77 8.01 -16.52
CA GLY A 319 -30.07 9.28 -16.29
C GLY A 319 -28.70 9.41 -16.97
N ALA A 320 -28.26 8.41 -17.74
CA ALA A 320 -26.97 8.48 -18.47
C ALA A 320 -26.83 9.73 -19.36
N ALA A 321 -27.92 10.17 -20.00
CA ALA A 321 -27.95 11.36 -20.86
C ALA A 321 -28.25 12.69 -20.14
N ALA A 322 -28.62 12.65 -18.85
CA ALA A 322 -29.15 13.80 -18.11
C ALA A 322 -28.10 14.54 -17.25
N GLY A 323 -26.85 14.05 -17.23
CA GLY A 323 -25.82 14.53 -16.29
C GLY A 323 -26.09 14.09 -14.85
N GLY A 324 -25.24 14.53 -13.90
CA GLY A 324 -25.37 14.18 -12.48
C GLY A 324 -24.69 12.86 -12.09
N THR A 325 -25.11 12.25 -10.97
CA THR A 325 -24.43 11.10 -10.35
C THR A 325 -24.25 9.91 -11.29
N THR A 326 -25.27 9.55 -12.09
CA THR A 326 -25.16 8.46 -13.08
C THR A 326 -24.05 8.75 -14.08
N ALA A 327 -23.98 9.96 -14.65
CA ALA A 327 -22.95 10.31 -15.61
C ALA A 327 -21.55 10.24 -14.99
N SER A 328 -21.37 10.75 -13.76
CA SER A 328 -20.10 10.65 -13.04
C SER A 328 -19.71 9.20 -12.70
N ASN A 329 -20.68 8.33 -12.40
CA ASN A 329 -20.41 6.91 -12.16
C ASN A 329 -19.97 6.19 -13.44
N LEU A 330 -20.61 6.47 -14.56
CA LEU A 330 -20.24 5.91 -15.87
C LEU A 330 -18.85 6.37 -16.31
N GLU A 331 -18.48 7.62 -16.03
CA GLU A 331 -17.12 8.13 -16.27
C GLU A 331 -16.08 7.41 -15.42
N ARG A 332 -16.33 7.23 -14.11
CA ARG A 332 -15.44 6.48 -13.22
C ARG A 332 -15.32 5.01 -13.63
N PHE A 333 -16.41 4.39 -14.08
CA PHE A 333 -16.38 3.04 -14.63
C PHE A 333 -15.60 2.98 -15.95
N ALA A 334 -15.74 3.97 -16.83
CA ALA A 334 -14.92 4.08 -18.04
C ALA A 334 -13.42 4.19 -17.72
N SER A 335 -13.05 4.95 -16.69
CA SER A 335 -11.66 5.05 -16.22
C SER A 335 -11.13 3.70 -15.71
N MET A 336 -11.91 2.99 -14.88
CA MET A 336 -11.55 1.64 -14.40
C MET A 336 -11.38 0.65 -15.57
N ARG A 337 -12.25 0.72 -16.59
CA ARG A 337 -12.12 -0.10 -17.81
C ARG A 337 -10.86 0.21 -18.60
N ALA A 338 -10.54 1.49 -18.77
CA ALA A 338 -9.32 1.92 -19.44
C ALA A 338 -8.08 1.41 -18.70
N GLN A 339 -8.09 1.44 -17.37
CA GLN A 339 -7.02 0.87 -16.56
C GLN A 339 -6.86 -0.65 -16.76
N ALA A 340 -7.95 -1.41 -16.78
CA ALA A 340 -7.89 -2.85 -17.06
C ALA A 340 -7.37 -3.18 -18.47
N ARG A 341 -7.71 -2.36 -19.47
CA ARG A 341 -7.12 -2.48 -20.83
C ARG A 341 -5.61 -2.21 -20.82
N GLY A 342 -5.17 -1.19 -20.09
CA GLY A 342 -3.73 -0.91 -19.92
C GLY A 342 -2.98 -2.10 -19.30
N TRP A 343 -3.57 -2.78 -18.31
CA TRP A 343 -3.01 -4.02 -17.78
C TRP A 343 -3.00 -5.15 -18.81
N LEU A 344 -4.06 -5.32 -19.61
CA LEU A 344 -4.14 -6.33 -20.65
C LEU A 344 -3.05 -6.14 -21.71
N GLU A 345 -2.86 -4.91 -22.19
CA GLU A 345 -1.82 -4.56 -23.16
C GLU A 345 -0.43 -4.87 -22.61
N ALA A 346 -0.16 -4.54 -21.34
CA ALA A 346 1.10 -4.85 -20.68
C ALA A 346 1.34 -6.37 -20.48
N ALA A 347 0.26 -7.16 -20.37
CA ALA A 347 0.33 -8.61 -20.17
C ALA A 347 0.47 -9.41 -21.49
N GLN A 348 0.18 -8.80 -22.65
CA GLN A 348 0.31 -9.47 -23.94
C GLN A 348 1.78 -9.58 -24.36
N PRO A 349 2.21 -10.74 -24.90
CA PRO A 349 3.57 -10.89 -25.39
C PRO A 349 3.82 -9.88 -26.51
N SER A 350 4.89 -9.09 -26.39
CA SER A 350 5.30 -8.18 -27.45
C SER A 350 5.50 -8.99 -28.73
N THR A 351 4.88 -8.58 -29.83
CA THR A 351 5.03 -9.22 -31.15
C THR A 351 6.44 -9.04 -31.75
N THR A 352 7.41 -8.62 -30.94
CA THR A 352 8.76 -8.23 -31.39
C THR A 352 9.86 -9.23 -31.02
N ASP A 353 9.57 -10.36 -30.37
CA ASP A 353 10.61 -11.35 -30.09
C ASP A 353 10.66 -12.50 -31.11
N VAL A 354 11.70 -12.41 -31.92
CA VAL A 354 12.18 -13.38 -32.91
C VAL A 354 12.49 -14.72 -32.24
N THR A 355 11.98 -15.80 -32.85
CA THR A 355 12.31 -17.19 -32.57
C THR A 355 13.83 -17.44 -32.54
N VAL A 356 14.38 -17.86 -31.40
CA VAL A 356 15.67 -18.56 -31.35
C VAL A 356 15.45 -19.96 -30.79
N SER A 357 15.47 -20.96 -31.67
CA SER A 357 15.46 -22.37 -31.29
C SER A 357 16.83 -22.76 -30.71
N ALA A 358 16.90 -23.17 -29.45
CA ALA A 358 18.12 -23.73 -28.86
C ALA A 358 18.03 -25.26 -28.78
N SER A 359 18.94 -25.97 -29.46
CA SER A 359 19.02 -27.43 -29.46
C SER A 359 19.55 -28.01 -28.14
N ALA A 360 19.12 -29.24 -27.82
CA ALA A 360 19.38 -29.93 -26.56
C ALA A 360 20.87 -30.20 -26.24
N ALA A 361 21.77 -30.08 -27.23
CA ALA A 361 23.21 -30.23 -27.04
C ALA A 361 23.79 -29.06 -26.21
N GLY A 362 23.36 -27.82 -26.48
CA GLY A 362 23.83 -26.65 -25.76
C GLY A 362 23.36 -26.60 -24.29
N ALA A 363 22.24 -27.26 -23.96
CA ALA A 363 21.73 -27.29 -22.59
C ALA A 363 22.61 -28.13 -21.64
N ARG A 364 23.29 -29.17 -22.15
CA ARG A 364 24.19 -30.01 -21.34
C ARG A 364 25.54 -29.34 -21.07
N GLU A 365 26.11 -28.65 -22.06
CA GLU A 365 27.35 -27.88 -21.87
C GLU A 365 27.13 -26.71 -20.89
N ARG A 366 26.01 -26.00 -21.02
CA ARG A 366 25.64 -24.90 -20.10
C ARG A 366 25.41 -25.38 -18.66
N ARG A 367 24.82 -26.57 -18.47
CA ARG A 367 24.64 -27.17 -17.15
C ARG A 367 25.96 -27.62 -16.52
N ARG A 368 26.93 -28.06 -17.32
CA ARG A 368 28.27 -28.43 -16.85
C ARG A 368 29.06 -27.20 -16.43
N ALA A 369 29.09 -26.15 -17.26
CA ALA A 369 29.72 -24.87 -16.93
C ALA A 369 29.14 -24.23 -15.66
N TRP A 370 27.82 -24.39 -15.43
CA TRP A 370 27.15 -23.92 -14.22
C TRP A 370 27.56 -24.71 -12.95
N ILE A 371 27.71 -26.03 -13.06
CA ILE A 371 28.15 -26.88 -11.94
C ILE A 371 29.61 -26.60 -11.58
N ASP A 372 30.46 -26.37 -12.58
CA ASP A 372 31.90 -26.11 -12.37
C ASP A 372 32.12 -24.73 -11.72
N LEU A 373 31.35 -23.70 -12.12
CA LEU A 373 31.38 -22.35 -11.52
C LEU A 373 30.92 -22.35 -10.04
N VAL A 374 29.85 -23.09 -9.73
CA VAL A 374 29.36 -23.22 -8.34
C VAL A 374 30.36 -23.98 -7.46
N ALA A 375 31.06 -24.98 -8.02
CA ALA A 375 32.10 -25.71 -7.32
C ALA A 375 33.36 -24.86 -7.05
N GLU A 376 33.76 -23.99 -7.98
CA GLU A 376 34.87 -23.03 -7.77
C GLU A 376 34.53 -21.96 -6.73
N LEU A 377 33.31 -21.42 -6.75
CA LEU A 377 32.84 -20.45 -5.76
C LEU A 377 32.74 -21.06 -4.35
N ALA A 378 32.32 -22.32 -4.23
CA ALA A 378 32.32 -23.04 -2.97
C ALA A 378 33.74 -23.35 -2.45
N GLY A 379 34.72 -23.54 -3.36
CA GLY A 379 36.13 -23.72 -3.02
C GLY A 379 36.80 -22.45 -2.47
N LEU A 380 36.40 -21.27 -2.97
CA LEU A 380 36.88 -19.97 -2.49
C LEU A 380 36.39 -19.62 -1.08
N ALA A 381 35.18 -20.05 -0.71
CA ALA A 381 34.62 -19.87 0.64
C ALA A 381 35.24 -20.77 1.71
N GLY A 382 35.99 -21.81 1.30
CA GLY A 382 36.62 -22.80 2.19
C GLY A 382 38.13 -22.65 2.39
N ALA A 383 38.77 -21.60 1.86
CA ALA A 383 40.22 -21.44 1.99
C ALA A 383 40.59 -20.89 3.38
N PRO A 384 41.46 -21.59 4.16
CA PRO A 384 41.92 -21.08 5.45
C PRO A 384 42.87 -19.91 5.22
N ASP A 385 42.58 -18.79 5.91
CA ASP A 385 43.38 -17.58 6.06
C ASP A 385 44.57 -17.39 5.13
N GLY A 386 44.33 -16.60 4.08
CA GLY A 386 45.35 -15.88 3.32
C GLY A 386 46.01 -16.70 2.20
N HIS A 387 45.79 -16.27 0.96
CA HIS A 387 46.81 -16.15 -0.11
C HIS A 387 46.14 -15.88 -1.49
N LEU A 388 45.35 -14.81 -1.59
CA LEU A 388 45.19 -14.10 -2.86
C LEU A 388 45.39 -12.62 -2.53
N GLY A 389 46.57 -12.08 -2.83
CA GLY A 389 46.80 -10.63 -2.72
C GLY A 389 45.79 -9.87 -3.58
N GLU A 390 45.50 -8.62 -3.22
CA GLU A 390 44.44 -7.79 -3.82
C GLU A 390 44.43 -7.79 -5.36
N GLY A 391 45.59 -7.94 -6.02
CA GLY A 391 45.69 -8.01 -7.48
C GLY A 391 45.34 -9.36 -8.13
N GLY A 392 45.41 -10.48 -7.41
CA GLY A 392 45.13 -11.82 -7.96
C GLY A 392 43.65 -12.16 -8.00
N PHE A 393 42.90 -11.74 -6.98
CA PHE A 393 41.45 -11.96 -6.91
C PHE A 393 40.69 -11.08 -7.91
N ALA A 394 41.12 -9.84 -8.11
CA ALA A 394 40.54 -8.92 -9.10
C ALA A 394 40.72 -9.44 -10.54
N ALA A 395 41.92 -9.92 -10.89
CA ALA A 395 42.19 -10.46 -12.22
C ALA A 395 41.41 -11.75 -12.52
N GLU A 396 41.18 -12.59 -11.51
CA GLU A 396 40.41 -13.83 -11.68
C GLU A 396 38.90 -13.55 -11.74
N LEU A 397 38.41 -12.56 -10.98
CA LEU A 397 37.04 -12.09 -11.04
C LEU A 397 36.72 -11.42 -12.40
N ASP A 398 37.63 -10.60 -12.92
CA ASP A 398 37.50 -10.00 -14.25
C ASP A 398 37.53 -11.07 -15.37
N ARG A 399 38.35 -12.12 -15.22
CA ARG A 399 38.38 -13.25 -16.15
C ARG A 399 37.07 -14.04 -16.14
N LEU A 400 36.47 -14.23 -14.97
CA LEU A 400 35.17 -14.91 -14.80
C LEU A 400 34.00 -14.08 -15.35
N ILE A 401 33.99 -12.76 -15.12
CA ILE A 401 33.01 -11.83 -15.67
C ILE A 401 33.11 -11.77 -17.20
N ALA A 402 34.33 -11.70 -17.75
CA ALA A 402 34.55 -11.70 -19.20
C ALA A 402 34.12 -13.04 -19.86
N GLY A 403 34.34 -14.17 -19.18
CA GLY A 403 33.82 -15.47 -19.63
C GLY A 403 32.29 -15.56 -19.62
N PHE A 404 31.64 -14.84 -18.69
CA PHE A 404 30.19 -14.76 -18.56
C PHE A 404 29.55 -13.83 -19.61
N GLU A 405 30.15 -12.67 -19.88
CA GLU A 405 29.70 -11.75 -20.94
C GLU A 405 29.77 -12.38 -22.34
N ALA A 406 30.72 -13.29 -22.56
CA ALA A 406 30.83 -14.06 -23.81
C ALA A 406 29.72 -15.13 -23.97
N ALA A 407 29.03 -15.51 -22.89
CA ALA A 407 27.98 -16.54 -22.88
C ALA A 407 26.62 -15.91 -22.55
N VAL A 408 26.01 -15.23 -23.52
CA VAL A 408 24.75 -14.47 -23.39
C VAL A 408 23.66 -15.25 -22.61
N PRO A 409 23.33 -14.86 -21.36
CA PRO A 409 22.19 -15.40 -20.64
C PRO A 409 20.95 -14.52 -20.90
N SER A 410 19.77 -15.14 -20.90
CA SER A 410 18.50 -14.40 -20.93
C SER A 410 18.32 -13.52 -19.68
N GLU A 411 17.52 -12.46 -19.79
CA GLU A 411 17.24 -11.48 -18.73
C GLU A 411 16.78 -12.13 -17.41
N ALA A 412 16.01 -13.23 -17.50
CA ALA A 412 15.56 -14.03 -16.36
C ALA A 412 16.67 -14.83 -15.64
N GLN A 413 17.81 -15.06 -16.30
CA GLN A 413 18.98 -15.73 -15.71
C GLN A 413 19.92 -14.70 -15.04
N GLY A 414 20.01 -13.48 -15.60
CA GLY A 414 20.69 -12.36 -14.95
C GLY A 414 20.04 -11.94 -13.62
N ALA A 415 18.70 -11.91 -13.58
CA ALA A 415 17.95 -11.58 -12.36
C ALA A 415 18.14 -12.61 -11.23
N ARG A 416 18.24 -13.91 -11.56
CA ARG A 416 18.50 -14.96 -10.56
C ARG A 416 19.91 -14.89 -10.00
N LEU A 417 20.89 -14.50 -10.83
CA LEU A 417 22.28 -14.33 -10.39
C LEU A 417 22.42 -13.12 -9.46
N ALA A 418 21.75 -12.00 -9.76
CA ALA A 418 21.70 -10.83 -8.89
C ALA A 418 21.10 -11.16 -7.50
N GLY A 419 20.04 -11.97 -7.48
CA GLY A 419 19.46 -12.46 -6.22
C GLY A 419 20.40 -13.37 -5.43
N ALA A 420 21.15 -14.26 -6.10
CA ALA A 420 22.11 -15.15 -5.43
C ALA A 420 23.34 -14.39 -4.89
N LEU A 421 23.82 -13.37 -5.60
CA LEU A 421 24.90 -12.49 -5.15
C LEU A 421 24.47 -11.60 -3.95
N ALA A 422 23.22 -11.11 -3.96
CA ALA A 422 22.67 -10.36 -2.84
C ALA A 422 22.56 -11.21 -1.56
N ALA A 423 22.11 -12.47 -1.68
CA ALA A 423 22.04 -13.40 -0.56
C ALA A 423 23.42 -13.78 0.01
N LEU A 424 24.43 -13.92 -0.85
CA LEU A 424 25.83 -14.15 -0.43
C LEU A 424 26.45 -12.95 0.29
N LEU A 425 25.98 -11.74 0.01
CA LEU A 425 26.44 -10.50 0.67
C LEU A 425 25.74 -10.25 2.02
N GLU A 426 24.53 -10.81 2.23
CA GLU A 426 23.82 -10.75 3.52
C GLU A 426 24.43 -11.65 4.60
N GLU A 427 25.17 -12.71 4.23
CA GLU A 427 25.83 -13.62 5.18
C GLU A 427 27.29 -13.24 5.50
N ALA A 428 27.82 -12.15 4.94
CA ALA A 428 29.19 -11.71 5.16
C ALA A 428 29.34 -10.81 6.41
N PRO A 429 30.39 -10.95 7.23
CA PRO A 429 30.62 -10.09 8.41
C PRO A 429 30.69 -8.59 8.08
N ASP A 430 30.13 -7.75 8.95
CA ASP A 430 29.94 -6.29 8.76
C ASP A 430 31.24 -5.51 8.42
N ASP A 431 32.39 -6.00 8.87
CA ASP A 431 33.71 -5.41 8.61
C ASP A 431 34.23 -5.66 7.19
N VAL A 432 33.76 -6.73 6.54
CA VAL A 432 34.04 -7.05 5.13
C VAL A 432 33.18 -6.18 4.19
N VAL A 433 31.93 -5.90 4.58
CA VAL A 433 30.98 -5.07 3.83
C VAL A 433 31.42 -3.60 3.83
N ALA A 434 31.88 -3.09 4.97
CA ALA A 434 32.25 -1.69 5.15
C ALA A 434 33.51 -1.26 4.37
N ALA A 435 34.53 -2.13 4.25
CA ALA A 435 35.76 -1.79 3.54
C ALA A 435 35.63 -1.85 2.00
N ARG A 436 34.63 -2.58 1.46
CA ARG A 436 34.54 -2.86 0.01
C ARG A 436 33.44 -2.11 -0.74
N PHE A 437 32.43 -1.56 -0.08
CA PHE A 437 31.50 -0.64 -0.74
C PHE A 437 32.18 0.64 -1.21
N ASP A 438 33.21 1.09 -0.49
CA ASP A 438 33.94 2.31 -0.78
C ASP A 438 34.84 2.19 -2.02
N HIS A 439 35.31 0.98 -2.35
CA HIS A 439 36.09 0.71 -3.56
C HIS A 439 35.18 0.39 -4.77
N LEU A 440 34.11 -0.39 -4.57
CA LEU A 440 33.17 -0.76 -5.64
C LEU A 440 32.40 0.46 -6.18
N GLY A 441 32.02 1.39 -5.29
CA GLY A 441 31.38 2.65 -5.66
C GLY A 441 32.27 3.60 -6.49
N ARG A 442 33.60 3.47 -6.38
CA ARG A 442 34.56 4.29 -7.14
C ARG A 442 34.89 3.69 -8.52
N THR A 443 34.91 2.36 -8.66
CA THR A 443 35.24 1.70 -9.93
C THR A 443 34.02 1.56 -10.86
N LEU A 444 32.80 1.41 -10.32
CA LEU A 444 31.56 1.33 -11.11
C LEU A 444 31.07 2.68 -11.64
N ALA A 445 31.71 3.79 -11.30
CA ALA A 445 31.37 5.10 -11.84
C ALA A 445 31.73 5.28 -13.33
N ALA A 446 32.39 4.29 -13.96
CA ALA A 446 32.96 4.42 -15.30
C ALA A 446 32.30 3.60 -16.42
N SER A 447 31.26 2.80 -16.15
CA SER A 447 30.58 2.02 -17.20
C SER A 447 29.04 2.03 -17.08
N SER A 448 28.38 1.91 -18.24
CA SER A 448 26.93 2.03 -18.47
C SER A 448 26.05 0.96 -17.76
N VAL A 449 26.65 0.14 -16.90
CA VAL A 449 25.99 -0.89 -16.09
C VAL A 449 25.34 -0.27 -14.83
N THR A 450 25.88 0.82 -14.30
CA THR A 450 25.38 1.49 -13.08
C THR A 450 23.97 2.07 -13.26
N HIS A 451 23.57 2.42 -14.48
CA HIS A 451 22.21 2.90 -14.74
C HIS A 451 21.16 1.77 -14.74
N ARG A 452 21.58 0.53 -15.02
CA ARG A 452 20.68 -0.64 -15.07
C ARG A 452 20.64 -1.41 -13.75
N ILE A 453 21.74 -1.47 -13.00
CA ILE A 453 21.75 -2.08 -11.66
C ILE A 453 21.07 -1.19 -10.63
N ARG A 454 21.22 0.14 -10.72
CA ARG A 454 20.52 1.07 -9.81
C ARG A 454 19.00 1.07 -10.03
N ALA A 455 18.54 0.66 -11.22
CA ALA A 455 17.13 0.42 -11.52
C ALA A 455 16.59 -0.91 -10.94
N MET A 456 17.47 -1.85 -10.52
CA MET A 456 17.07 -3.10 -9.87
C MET A 456 17.22 -3.07 -8.33
N ALA A 457 18.02 -2.14 -7.79
CA ALA A 457 18.19 -1.96 -6.35
C ALA A 457 17.09 -1.12 -5.67
N GLU A 458 16.06 -0.69 -6.42
CA GLU A 458 14.86 -0.01 -5.89
C GLU A 458 13.62 -0.92 -5.86
N LEU A 459 13.80 -2.24 -5.76
CA LEU A 459 12.70 -3.15 -5.44
C LEU A 459 12.58 -3.32 -3.91
N PRO A 460 11.42 -3.02 -3.30
CA PRO A 460 11.18 -3.30 -1.89
C PRO A 460 11.29 -4.81 -1.59
N PRO A 461 11.65 -5.22 -0.35
CA PRO A 461 11.98 -6.61 0.05
C PRO A 461 10.84 -7.66 0.01
N ALA A 462 9.79 -7.46 -0.80
CA ALA A 462 8.58 -8.30 -0.77
C ALA A 462 8.46 -9.30 -1.95
N LEU A 463 9.50 -9.46 -2.77
CA LEU A 463 9.46 -10.35 -3.95
C LEU A 463 10.40 -11.57 -3.87
N ILE A 464 11.09 -11.78 -2.74
CA ILE A 464 11.89 -12.99 -2.47
C ILE A 464 11.20 -13.81 -1.39
N ALA A 465 9.98 -14.26 -1.66
CA ALA A 465 9.28 -15.19 -0.76
C ALA A 465 8.37 -16.16 -1.51
N GLN A 466 8.82 -16.68 -2.65
CA GLN A 466 8.25 -17.90 -3.24
C GLN A 466 9.37 -18.75 -3.85
N GLY A 467 9.89 -19.67 -3.05
CA GLY A 467 10.92 -20.60 -3.48
C GLY A 467 11.50 -21.50 -2.40
N VAL A 468 10.73 -21.84 -1.35
CA VAL A 468 11.16 -22.88 -0.40
C VAL A 468 10.37 -24.15 -0.69
N ALA A 469 10.89 -24.95 -1.62
CA ALA A 469 10.52 -26.33 -1.77
C ALA A 469 11.70 -27.20 -1.32
N HIS A 470 11.41 -28.12 -0.40
CA HIS A 470 12.23 -29.21 0.13
C HIS A 470 13.02 -28.96 1.43
N GLU A 471 12.31 -29.00 2.56
CA GLU A 471 12.84 -29.56 3.80
C GLU A 471 11.75 -30.38 4.53
N ASP A 472 12.14 -31.51 5.16
CA ASP A 472 11.23 -32.40 5.90
C ASP A 472 10.70 -31.69 7.17
N PRO A 473 9.36 -31.65 7.40
CA PRO A 473 8.74 -31.04 8.58
C PRO A 473 9.31 -31.47 9.93
N ARG A 474 9.91 -32.66 10.05
CA ARG A 474 10.48 -33.17 11.32
C ARG A 474 11.83 -32.55 11.66
N THR A 475 12.59 -32.08 10.68
CA THR A 475 13.89 -31.40 10.90
C THR A 475 13.69 -29.94 11.30
N MET A 476 12.63 -29.29 10.80
CA MET A 476 12.23 -27.94 11.19
C MET A 476 11.78 -27.86 12.67
N ALA A 477 11.02 -28.87 13.13
CA ALA A 477 10.57 -28.94 14.53
C ALA A 477 11.73 -29.06 15.54
N ALA A 478 12.79 -29.80 15.20
CA ALA A 478 13.96 -29.98 16.06
C ALA A 478 14.87 -28.74 16.16
N ARG A 479 14.82 -27.83 15.18
CA ARG A 479 15.61 -26.58 15.19
C ARG A 479 14.89 -25.44 15.93
N LEU A 480 13.55 -25.44 15.91
CA LEU A 480 12.74 -24.48 16.65
C LEU A 480 12.83 -24.68 18.19
N ASP A 481 13.00 -25.93 18.66
CA ASP A 481 13.23 -26.23 20.08
C ASP A 481 14.62 -25.78 20.60
N SER A 482 15.58 -25.44 19.71
CA SER A 482 16.89 -24.89 20.13
C SER A 482 16.92 -23.38 20.34
N PHE A 483 15.86 -22.66 19.95
CA PHE A 483 15.76 -21.20 20.11
C PHE A 483 15.07 -20.75 21.41
N PHE A 484 14.52 -21.68 22.21
CA PHE A 484 13.88 -21.36 23.50
C PHE A 484 14.52 -22.19 24.65
N PRO A 485 15.35 -21.59 25.52
CA PRO A 485 15.89 -22.32 26.68
C PRO A 485 14.79 -22.56 27.74
N PRO A 486 14.87 -23.65 28.52
CA PRO A 486 13.90 -23.92 29.59
C PRO A 486 14.03 -22.87 30.71
N LEU A 487 12.88 -22.39 31.19
CA LEU A 487 12.76 -21.59 32.41
C LEU A 487 13.36 -22.38 33.59
N ARG A 488 14.44 -21.87 34.19
CA ARG A 488 14.95 -22.39 35.47
C ARG A 488 13.95 -22.09 36.59
N PRO A 489 13.68 -23.05 37.51
CA PRO A 489 12.82 -22.80 38.65
C PRO A 489 13.46 -21.81 39.62
N ALA A 490 12.63 -20.93 40.17
CA ALA A 490 13.00 -20.02 41.25
C ALA A 490 13.51 -20.81 42.46
N SER A 491 14.66 -20.41 42.99
CA SER A 491 15.16 -20.88 44.27
C SER A 491 14.18 -20.49 45.38
N ALA A 492 13.60 -21.50 46.04
CA ALA A 492 12.89 -21.31 47.30
C ALA A 492 13.88 -20.78 48.35
N GLY A 493 13.63 -19.55 48.81
CA GLY A 493 14.21 -19.06 50.06
C GLY A 493 13.71 -19.92 51.22
N GLY A 494 14.65 -20.38 52.03
CA GLY A 494 14.37 -21.13 53.24
C GLY A 494 13.75 -20.26 54.33
N ALA A 495 12.71 -20.81 54.96
CA ALA A 495 12.33 -20.59 56.34
C ALA A 495 12.12 -21.99 56.95
N GLY A 496 12.69 -22.36 58.08
CA GLY A 496 13.56 -21.59 58.97
C GLY A 496 14.04 -22.43 60.15
N SER A 497 14.79 -21.74 61.03
CA SER A 497 14.86 -21.94 62.47
C SER A 497 15.32 -20.63 63.08
#